data_AF-A0A520N125-F1
#
_entry.id   AF-A0A520N125-F1
#
_cell.length_a   1.000
_cell.length_b   1.000
_cell.length_c   1.000
_cell.angle_alpha   90.00
_cell.angle_beta   90.00
_cell.angle_gamma   90.00
#
_symmetry.space_group_name_H-M   'P 1'
#
loop_
_entity.id
_entity.type
_entity.pdbx_description
1 polymer ?
#
loop_
_entity_poly.entity_id
_entity_poly.type
_entity_poly.pdbx_seq_one_letter_code
_entity_poly.pdbx_strand_id
1 'polypeptide(L)'
;MVNLVKRFNPDKRRRPKVDDYFGDWKWREGLAETMVPLVGKLYRNEVNVLMYGRPLLNCSAVEIMKLHRFVREVEGNELSEIETFPVLEHISKMKLLPCEIDLGEIVSYLLENEKLDPLKYVENLLSENIRTKRSYPLRPKDIVLFGFGRIGRILTRLLIADTGGGAKWRLRAIVVRGSGNPDDLIKRASLLRHDSVHGEFAGTIRVNKENHSLIVNGNEVFVIPSNDPSKIDYKKFGIKKATIVDNTGIWRDEEGLKQHLKNPSVEKVILTAPAKGKIKNIVYGINDEKAKPEEKILAAASCTTNAIAPVLKLVDDNFKIVNGHIETVHAYTNDQNLIDNYHSSDRRGRSAALNLVITDTGAAKAVSEVLPDLKGKLTANAIRVPTPNVSLAILNLTLKRGVGVEELNDCFRKAAFRSKLRETIDYTNSLDAVSSDFYSNEFAVVYDSQATISNFNSVTIYCWYDNEYGYTKQVVRLLKKVIGANLTRYPKQ
;
A
#
# COMPACT_ATOMS: atom_id res chain seq x y z
N MET A 1 30.46 -24.00 -12.63
CA MET A 1 29.10 -23.69 -13.11
C MET A 1 28.16 -23.78 -11.93
N VAL A 2 27.78 -22.64 -11.36
CA VAL A 2 26.78 -22.60 -10.28
C VAL A 2 25.46 -23.01 -10.90
N ASN A 3 24.89 -24.14 -10.48
CA ASN A 3 23.56 -24.58 -10.91
C ASN A 3 22.57 -23.46 -10.58
N LEU A 4 22.15 -22.70 -11.59
CA LEU A 4 20.95 -21.89 -11.53
C LEU A 4 19.83 -22.85 -11.11
N VAL A 5 19.33 -22.66 -9.90
CA VAL A 5 18.26 -23.44 -9.28
C VAL A 5 17.12 -23.56 -10.29
N LYS A 6 16.57 -24.77 -10.45
CA LYS A 6 15.46 -25.04 -11.38
C LYS A 6 14.30 -24.09 -11.06
N ARG A 7 14.22 -23.00 -11.82
CA ARG A 7 13.18 -21.99 -11.73
C ARG A 7 11.82 -22.67 -11.91
N PHE A 8 11.01 -22.69 -10.85
CA PHE A 8 9.65 -23.24 -10.92
C PHE A 8 8.81 -22.31 -11.81
N ASN A 9 8.38 -22.83 -12.98
CA ASN A 9 7.47 -22.12 -13.86
C ASN A 9 6.03 -22.64 -13.57
N PRO A 10 5.11 -21.77 -13.11
CA PRO A 10 3.75 -22.19 -12.75
C PRO A 10 2.96 -22.80 -13.93
N ASP A 11 3.30 -22.44 -15.17
CA ASP A 11 2.67 -23.02 -16.36
C ASP A 11 3.18 -24.43 -16.72
N LYS A 12 4.25 -24.92 -16.05
CA LYS A 12 4.68 -26.32 -16.16
C LYS A 12 3.89 -27.27 -15.25
N ARG A 13 2.97 -26.75 -14.43
CA ARG A 13 2.08 -27.57 -13.59
C ARG A 13 1.13 -28.39 -14.46
N ARG A 14 0.93 -29.66 -14.13
CA ARG A 14 -0.11 -30.49 -14.77
C ARG A 14 -1.48 -29.98 -14.31
N ARG A 15 -2.33 -29.58 -15.25
CA ARG A 15 -3.73 -29.18 -15.00
C ARG A 15 -4.67 -30.27 -15.52
N PRO A 16 -5.82 -30.50 -14.87
CA PRO A 16 -6.87 -31.33 -15.45
C PRO A 16 -7.24 -30.81 -16.85
N LYS A 17 -7.45 -31.72 -17.80
CA LYS A 17 -8.03 -31.33 -19.09
C LYS A 17 -9.52 -31.07 -18.89
N VAL A 18 -10.01 -30.01 -19.51
CA VAL A 18 -11.45 -29.71 -19.58
C VAL A 18 -11.91 -30.08 -20.98
N ASP A 19 -13.08 -30.70 -21.09
CA ASP A 19 -13.61 -31.18 -22.38
C ASP A 19 -13.97 -30.01 -23.32
N ASP A 20 -14.45 -28.90 -22.77
CA ASP A 20 -14.71 -27.64 -23.48
C ASP A 20 -14.06 -26.45 -22.75
N TYR A 21 -12.89 -26.03 -23.24
CA TYR A 21 -12.16 -24.88 -22.69
C TYR A 21 -12.92 -23.55 -22.83
N PHE A 22 -13.65 -23.35 -23.92
CA PHE A 22 -14.34 -22.09 -24.15
C PHE A 22 -15.63 -22.02 -23.32
N GLY A 23 -16.39 -23.12 -23.27
CA GLY A 23 -17.56 -23.26 -22.41
C GLY A 23 -17.24 -23.09 -20.92
N ASP A 24 -16.18 -23.74 -20.42
CA ASP A 24 -15.71 -23.54 -19.04
C ASP A 24 -15.35 -22.07 -18.77
N TRP A 25 -14.58 -21.46 -19.67
CA TRP A 25 -14.18 -20.07 -19.51
C TRP A 25 -15.40 -19.14 -19.51
N LYS A 26 -16.37 -19.35 -20.40
CA LYS A 26 -17.61 -18.55 -20.50
C LYS A 26 -18.52 -18.73 -19.28
N TRP A 27 -18.61 -19.94 -18.75
CA TRP A 27 -19.34 -20.21 -17.52
C TRP A 27 -18.73 -19.44 -16.33
N ARG A 28 -17.41 -19.53 -16.18
CA ARG A 28 -16.67 -18.83 -15.12
C ARG A 28 -16.72 -17.31 -15.27
N GLU A 29 -16.68 -16.80 -16.50
CA GLU A 29 -16.90 -15.38 -16.80
C GLU A 29 -18.29 -14.93 -16.32
N GLY A 30 -19.36 -15.68 -16.60
CA GLY A 30 -20.72 -15.36 -16.14
C GLY A 30 -20.87 -15.34 -14.61
N LEU A 31 -20.17 -16.23 -13.90
CA LEU A 31 -20.08 -16.19 -12.43
C LEU A 31 -19.38 -14.91 -11.97
N ALA A 32 -18.21 -14.59 -12.53
CA ALA A 32 -17.45 -13.39 -12.18
C ALA A 32 -18.23 -12.09 -12.45
N GLU A 33 -19.00 -12.02 -13.55
CA GLU A 33 -19.90 -10.90 -13.84
C GLU A 33 -20.96 -10.72 -12.74
N THR A 34 -21.49 -11.82 -12.20
CA THR A 34 -22.46 -11.80 -11.10
C THR A 34 -21.82 -11.40 -9.77
N MET A 35 -20.52 -11.66 -9.57
CA MET A 35 -19.79 -11.24 -8.36
C MET A 35 -19.65 -9.71 -8.26
N VAL A 36 -19.46 -9.00 -9.38
CA VAL A 36 -19.24 -7.54 -9.42
C VAL A 36 -20.31 -6.74 -8.63
N PRO A 37 -21.63 -6.90 -8.88
CA PRO A 37 -22.65 -6.16 -8.13
C PRO A 37 -22.71 -6.56 -6.65
N LEU A 38 -22.39 -7.81 -6.29
CA LEU A 38 -22.36 -8.29 -4.91
C LEU A 38 -21.23 -7.61 -4.11
N VAL A 39 -20.03 -7.55 -4.69
CA VAL A 39 -18.89 -6.84 -4.12
C VAL A 39 -19.22 -5.36 -3.93
N GLY A 40 -19.81 -4.71 -4.94
CA GLY A 40 -20.24 -3.31 -4.84
C GLY A 40 -21.30 -3.08 -3.75
N LYS A 41 -22.25 -4.00 -3.57
CA LYS A 41 -23.25 -3.95 -2.50
C LYS A 41 -22.61 -4.08 -1.12
N LEU A 42 -21.68 -5.02 -0.93
CA LEU A 42 -20.94 -5.20 0.31
C LEU A 42 -20.11 -3.96 0.65
N TYR A 43 -19.40 -3.40 -0.33
CA TYR A 43 -18.58 -2.22 -0.15
C TYR A 43 -19.38 -0.99 0.31
N ARG A 44 -20.58 -0.76 -0.26
CA ARG A 44 -21.49 0.31 0.21
C ARG A 44 -21.95 0.12 1.67
N ASN A 45 -21.91 -1.11 2.16
CA ASN A 45 -22.17 -1.45 3.56
C ASN A 45 -20.87 -1.57 4.37
N GLU A 46 -19.76 -1.03 3.87
CA GLU A 46 -18.45 -0.97 4.52
C GLU A 46 -17.80 -2.35 4.77
N VAL A 47 -18.20 -3.36 3.99
CA VAL A 47 -17.58 -4.69 3.96
C VAL A 47 -16.68 -4.79 2.72
N ASN A 48 -15.38 -4.86 2.94
CA ASN A 48 -14.40 -4.97 1.87
C ASN A 48 -14.12 -6.46 1.59
N VAL A 49 -14.34 -6.90 0.36
CA VAL A 49 -13.98 -8.27 -0.05
C VAL A 49 -12.62 -8.28 -0.71
N LEU A 50 -11.77 -9.19 -0.26
CA LEU A 50 -10.40 -9.36 -0.72
C LEU A 50 -10.21 -10.78 -1.30
N MET A 51 -9.20 -10.94 -2.12
CA MET A 51 -8.67 -12.21 -2.58
C MET A 51 -7.16 -12.23 -2.31
N TYR A 52 -6.74 -12.95 -1.27
CA TYR A 52 -5.34 -13.04 -0.84
C TYR A 52 -4.74 -11.63 -0.64
N GLY A 53 -5.43 -10.81 0.15
CA GLY A 53 -5.06 -9.43 0.45
C GLY A 53 -5.36 -8.40 -0.65
N ARG A 54 -5.70 -8.83 -1.88
CA ARG A 54 -5.99 -7.93 -3.01
C ARG A 54 -7.48 -7.57 -3.03
N PRO A 55 -7.87 -6.28 -3.11
CA PRO A 55 -9.28 -5.90 -3.10
C PRO A 55 -10.01 -6.33 -4.39
N LEU A 56 -11.24 -6.83 -4.25
CA LEU A 56 -12.13 -7.12 -5.39
C LEU A 56 -12.93 -5.90 -5.87
N LEU A 57 -12.88 -4.79 -5.13
CA LEU A 57 -13.61 -3.57 -5.46
C LEU A 57 -13.17 -3.01 -6.81
N ASN A 58 -14.14 -2.66 -7.66
CA ASN A 58 -13.95 -2.10 -9.00
C ASN A 58 -13.22 -3.02 -9.99
N CYS A 59 -13.00 -4.29 -9.65
CA CYS A 59 -12.53 -5.28 -10.62
C CYS A 59 -13.63 -5.58 -11.65
N SER A 60 -13.24 -5.63 -12.91
CA SER A 60 -13.99 -6.29 -13.98
C SER A 60 -14.06 -7.81 -13.74
N ALA A 61 -14.99 -8.49 -14.42
CA ALA A 61 -15.08 -9.95 -14.37
C ALA A 61 -13.75 -10.63 -14.71
N VAL A 62 -13.05 -10.15 -15.75
CA VAL A 62 -11.74 -10.68 -16.16
C VAL A 62 -10.67 -10.46 -15.09
N GLU A 63 -10.67 -9.31 -14.41
CA GLU A 63 -9.72 -9.06 -13.31
C GLU A 63 -9.99 -9.97 -12.11
N ILE A 64 -11.26 -10.21 -11.78
CA ILE A 64 -11.65 -11.20 -10.77
C ILE A 64 -11.10 -12.59 -11.15
N MET A 65 -11.26 -13.01 -12.42
CA MET A 65 -10.74 -14.30 -12.88
C MET A 65 -9.20 -14.39 -12.83
N LYS A 66 -8.50 -13.28 -13.12
CA LYS A 66 -7.04 -13.19 -12.97
C LYS A 66 -6.62 -13.33 -11.50
N LEU A 67 -7.36 -12.77 -10.56
CA LEU A 67 -7.09 -12.94 -9.13
C LEU A 67 -7.27 -14.38 -8.68
N HIS A 68 -8.29 -15.09 -9.16
CA HIS A 68 -8.43 -16.54 -8.90
C HIS A 68 -7.25 -17.32 -9.47
N ARG A 69 -6.80 -17.00 -10.69
CA ARG A 69 -5.59 -17.61 -11.28
C ARG A 69 -4.37 -17.40 -10.41
N PHE A 70 -4.16 -16.18 -9.94
CA PHE A 70 -3.05 -15.86 -9.03
C PHE A 70 -3.08 -16.72 -7.77
N VAL A 71 -4.24 -16.87 -7.13
CA VAL A 71 -4.38 -17.72 -5.92
C VAL A 71 -4.02 -19.19 -6.23
N ARG A 72 -4.49 -19.74 -7.36
CA ARG A 72 -4.14 -21.11 -7.79
C ARG A 72 -2.64 -21.31 -8.00
N GLU A 73 -1.96 -20.32 -8.56
CA GLU A 73 -0.52 -20.36 -8.81
C GLU A 73 0.29 -20.31 -7.50
N VAL A 74 -0.19 -19.52 -6.53
CA VAL A 74 0.45 -19.35 -5.22
C VAL A 74 0.26 -20.55 -4.31
N GLU A 75 -0.96 -21.11 -4.26
CA GLU A 75 -1.31 -22.18 -3.33
C GLU A 75 -1.17 -23.58 -3.92
N GLY A 76 -1.05 -23.70 -5.24
CA GLY A 76 -1.05 -25.01 -5.89
C GLY A 76 -2.40 -25.72 -5.78
N ASN A 77 -3.51 -24.99 -5.57
CA ASN A 77 -4.88 -25.53 -5.51
C ASN A 77 -5.63 -25.31 -6.85
N GLU A 78 -6.91 -25.68 -6.88
CA GLU A 78 -7.83 -25.51 -8.04
C GLU A 78 -8.91 -24.44 -7.77
N LEU A 79 -8.68 -23.50 -6.85
CA LEU A 79 -9.65 -22.46 -6.47
C LEU A 79 -10.16 -21.69 -7.70
N SER A 80 -11.48 -21.66 -7.89
CA SER A 80 -12.14 -20.97 -9.01
C SER A 80 -13.34 -20.16 -8.54
N GLU A 81 -13.98 -19.49 -9.49
CA GLU A 81 -15.19 -18.72 -9.31
C GLU A 81 -16.36 -19.62 -8.86
N ILE A 82 -16.31 -20.93 -9.16
CA ILE A 82 -17.33 -21.92 -8.77
C ILE A 82 -17.37 -22.09 -7.26
N GLU A 83 -16.22 -22.13 -6.59
CA GLU A 83 -16.16 -22.31 -5.14
C GLU A 83 -16.35 -20.98 -4.39
N THR A 84 -15.88 -19.87 -4.96
CA THR A 84 -15.94 -18.56 -4.29
C THR A 84 -17.30 -17.89 -4.41
N PHE A 85 -18.03 -18.10 -5.53
CA PHE A 85 -19.32 -17.45 -5.77
C PHE A 85 -20.39 -17.78 -4.71
N PRO A 86 -20.66 -19.05 -4.34
CA PRO A 86 -21.67 -19.38 -3.32
C PRO A 86 -21.36 -18.76 -1.95
N VAL A 87 -20.08 -18.73 -1.58
CA VAL A 87 -19.64 -18.11 -0.32
C VAL A 87 -19.85 -16.60 -0.35
N LEU A 88 -19.46 -15.93 -1.45
CA LEU A 88 -19.70 -14.49 -1.62
C LEU A 88 -21.18 -14.16 -1.61
N GLU A 89 -22.00 -14.94 -2.30
CA GLU A 89 -23.44 -14.75 -2.37
C GLU A 89 -24.08 -14.85 -0.98
N HIS A 90 -23.66 -15.84 -0.19
CA HIS A 90 -24.08 -15.99 1.20
C HIS A 90 -23.66 -14.79 2.06
N ILE A 91 -22.39 -14.38 2.01
CA ILE A 91 -21.89 -13.18 2.73
C ILE A 91 -22.70 -11.94 2.35
N SER A 92 -23.09 -11.78 1.09
CA SER A 92 -23.88 -10.65 0.59
C SER A 92 -25.29 -10.54 1.18
N LYS A 93 -25.80 -11.64 1.77
CA LYS A 93 -27.10 -11.73 2.45
C LYS A 93 -26.96 -11.44 3.95
N MET A 94 -25.75 -11.51 4.51
CA MET A 94 -25.48 -11.24 5.93
C MET A 94 -25.51 -9.74 6.25
N LYS A 95 -25.89 -9.40 7.49
CA LYS A 95 -25.86 -8.02 8.01
C LYS A 95 -24.63 -7.85 8.90
N LEU A 96 -23.51 -7.51 8.28
CA LEU A 96 -22.22 -7.41 8.96
C LEU A 96 -21.94 -5.97 9.43
N LEU A 97 -21.14 -5.85 10.50
CA LEU A 97 -20.43 -4.61 10.83
C LEU A 97 -19.29 -4.39 9.84
N PRO A 98 -18.78 -3.15 9.71
CA PRO A 98 -17.67 -2.86 8.81
C PRO A 98 -16.46 -3.75 9.07
N CYS A 99 -16.03 -4.48 8.05
CA CYS A 99 -14.93 -5.44 8.14
C CYS A 99 -14.27 -5.67 6.78
N GLU A 100 -13.18 -6.42 6.78
CA GLU A 100 -12.59 -6.99 5.58
C GLU A 100 -12.77 -8.50 5.61
N ILE A 101 -13.05 -9.10 4.46
CA ILE A 101 -13.23 -10.54 4.31
C ILE A 101 -12.33 -11.00 3.17
N ASP A 102 -11.33 -11.82 3.49
CA ASP A 102 -10.50 -12.48 2.50
C ASP A 102 -11.20 -13.75 2.02
N LEU A 103 -11.96 -13.61 0.94
CA LEU A 103 -12.72 -14.69 0.33
C LEU A 103 -11.80 -15.80 -0.17
N GLY A 104 -10.60 -15.44 -0.63
CA GLY A 104 -9.66 -16.39 -1.21
C GLY A 104 -9.11 -17.30 -0.12
N GLU A 105 -8.71 -16.72 1.02
CA GLU A 105 -8.22 -17.48 2.17
C GLU A 105 -9.29 -18.43 2.72
N ILE A 106 -10.52 -17.93 2.89
CA ILE A 106 -11.66 -18.74 3.37
C ILE A 106 -11.88 -19.94 2.45
N VAL A 107 -11.95 -19.72 1.14
CA VAL A 107 -12.28 -20.78 0.18
C VAL A 107 -11.09 -21.73 -0.02
N SER A 108 -9.86 -21.24 0.01
CA SER A 108 -8.67 -22.10 -0.01
C SER A 108 -8.63 -23.01 1.21
N TYR A 109 -8.96 -22.51 2.40
CA TYR A 109 -9.07 -23.33 3.60
C TYR A 109 -10.18 -24.39 3.49
N LEU A 110 -11.34 -24.02 2.95
CA LEU A 110 -12.45 -24.95 2.72
C LEU A 110 -12.10 -26.05 1.72
N LEU A 111 -11.34 -25.74 0.67
CA LEU A 111 -10.82 -26.72 -0.29
C LEU A 111 -9.86 -27.73 0.36
N GLU A 112 -9.06 -27.31 1.33
CA GLU A 112 -8.20 -28.22 2.12
C GLU A 112 -9.01 -29.06 3.15
N ASN A 113 -10.29 -28.72 3.40
CA ASN A 113 -11.12 -29.29 4.46
C ASN A 113 -12.54 -29.66 3.96
N GLU A 114 -12.61 -30.54 2.96
CA GLU A 114 -13.85 -30.94 2.26
C GLU A 114 -15.01 -31.45 3.15
N LYS A 115 -14.73 -31.83 4.40
CA LYS A 115 -15.76 -32.27 5.36
C LYS A 115 -16.55 -31.13 5.99
N LEU A 116 -16.09 -29.89 5.85
CA LEU A 116 -16.76 -28.71 6.39
C LEU A 116 -17.87 -28.26 5.45
N ASP A 117 -19.03 -27.91 6.01
CA ASP A 117 -20.06 -27.19 5.28
C ASP A 117 -19.59 -25.73 5.06
N PRO A 118 -19.42 -25.28 3.80
CA PRO A 118 -18.89 -23.94 3.51
C PRO A 118 -19.69 -22.81 4.13
N LEU A 119 -21.03 -22.91 4.10
CA LEU A 119 -21.92 -21.83 4.54
C LEU A 119 -21.93 -21.75 6.06
N LYS A 120 -22.07 -22.89 6.74
CA LYS A 120 -22.01 -22.97 8.20
C LYS A 120 -20.66 -22.52 8.74
N TYR A 121 -19.56 -22.84 8.05
CA TYR A 121 -18.24 -22.36 8.43
C TYR A 121 -18.17 -20.82 8.38
N VAL A 122 -18.66 -20.21 7.29
CA VAL A 122 -18.66 -18.75 7.11
C VAL A 122 -19.57 -18.05 8.12
N GLU A 123 -20.75 -18.61 8.41
CA GLU A 123 -21.65 -18.10 9.45
C GLU A 123 -20.96 -18.09 10.82
N ASN A 124 -20.30 -19.19 11.20
CA ASN A 124 -19.56 -19.28 12.44
C ASN A 124 -18.40 -18.28 12.48
N LEU A 125 -17.62 -18.18 11.40
CA LEU A 125 -16.47 -17.29 11.27
C LEU A 125 -16.88 -15.81 11.45
N LEU A 126 -18.03 -15.43 10.91
CA LEU A 126 -18.52 -14.04 10.91
C LEU A 126 -19.55 -13.75 12.01
N SER A 127 -19.90 -14.73 12.84
CA SER A 127 -20.94 -14.64 13.88
C SER A 127 -20.73 -13.46 14.85
N GLU A 128 -19.49 -13.24 15.28
CA GLU A 128 -19.12 -12.13 16.17
C GLU A 128 -19.22 -10.75 15.52
N ASN A 129 -19.30 -10.67 14.18
CA ASN A 129 -19.35 -9.43 13.41
C ASN A 129 -20.77 -9.09 12.92
N ILE A 130 -21.80 -9.82 13.38
CA ILE A 130 -23.18 -9.55 13.02
C ILE A 130 -23.65 -8.24 13.67
N ARG A 131 -24.26 -7.37 12.86
CA ARG A 131 -24.73 -6.06 13.29
C ARG A 131 -25.93 -6.17 14.23
N THR A 132 -25.73 -5.87 15.51
CA THR A 132 -26.81 -5.58 16.46
C THR A 132 -27.18 -4.08 16.40
N LYS A 133 -28.42 -3.69 16.76
CA LYS A 133 -28.97 -2.34 16.54
C LYS A 133 -28.08 -1.24 17.19
N ARG A 134 -27.21 -0.61 16.37
CA ARG A 134 -26.29 0.53 16.60
C ARG A 134 -24.86 0.19 17.05
N SER A 135 -23.89 0.54 16.19
CA SER A 135 -22.58 1.06 16.56
C SER A 135 -21.78 1.44 15.30
N TYR A 136 -21.90 2.67 14.85
CA TYR A 136 -20.89 3.26 13.97
C TYR A 136 -20.78 4.77 14.25
N PRO A 137 -19.59 5.39 14.23
CA PRO A 137 -19.45 6.79 14.54
C PRO A 137 -20.46 7.64 13.74
N LEU A 138 -21.22 8.46 14.47
CA LEU A 138 -22.21 9.38 13.92
C LEU A 138 -21.56 10.48 13.05
N ARG A 139 -20.23 10.60 13.06
CA ARG A 139 -19.49 11.61 12.29
C ARG A 139 -18.17 11.04 11.73
N PRO A 140 -17.96 11.11 10.41
CA PRO A 140 -16.69 10.77 9.77
C PRO A 140 -15.53 11.65 10.25
N LYS A 141 -14.33 11.09 10.32
CA LYS A 141 -13.08 11.83 10.59
C LYS A 141 -12.68 12.69 9.39
N ASP A 142 -12.39 13.96 9.62
CA ASP A 142 -11.98 14.88 8.58
C ASP A 142 -10.47 14.72 8.29
N ILE A 143 -10.11 14.51 7.03
CA ILE A 143 -8.70 14.43 6.57
C ILE A 143 -8.39 15.66 5.71
N VAL A 144 -7.20 16.22 5.93
CA VAL A 144 -6.69 17.33 5.11
C VAL A 144 -5.29 16.98 4.61
N LEU A 145 -5.07 17.13 3.32
CA LEU A 145 -3.73 17.01 2.74
C LEU A 145 -3.07 18.39 2.73
N PHE A 146 -1.89 18.51 3.32
CA PHE A 146 -1.09 19.72 3.22
C PHE A 146 -0.05 19.51 2.12
N GLY A 147 -0.38 19.99 0.93
CA GLY A 147 0.37 19.80 -0.32
C GLY A 147 -0.38 18.94 -1.36
N PHE A 148 -0.23 19.33 -2.63
CA PHE A 148 -0.83 18.66 -3.79
C PHE A 148 0.21 18.30 -4.87
N GLY A 149 1.39 17.94 -4.40
CA GLY A 149 2.48 17.43 -5.23
C GLY A 149 2.23 15.99 -5.66
N ARG A 150 3.31 15.25 -5.93
CA ARG A 150 3.26 13.87 -6.41
C ARG A 150 2.53 12.93 -5.44
N ILE A 151 3.00 12.85 -4.20
CA ILE A 151 2.37 12.03 -3.15
C ILE A 151 0.96 12.54 -2.80
N GLY A 152 0.75 13.87 -2.75
CA GLY A 152 -0.57 14.45 -2.45
C GLY A 152 -1.66 14.08 -3.47
N ARG A 153 -1.32 14.00 -4.77
CA ARG A 153 -2.26 13.55 -5.80
C ARG A 153 -2.57 12.06 -5.67
N ILE A 154 -1.57 11.22 -5.44
CA ILE A 154 -1.78 9.77 -5.24
C ILE A 154 -2.59 9.52 -3.96
N LEU A 155 -2.29 10.23 -2.87
CA LEU A 155 -3.12 10.22 -1.66
C LEU A 155 -4.56 10.59 -2.00
N THR A 156 -4.78 11.68 -2.74
CA THR A 156 -6.15 12.05 -3.13
C THR A 156 -6.85 10.92 -3.89
N ARG A 157 -6.18 10.28 -4.86
CA ARG A 157 -6.75 9.15 -5.61
C ARG A 157 -7.13 8.00 -4.68
N LEU A 158 -6.20 7.55 -3.85
CA LEU A 158 -6.40 6.43 -2.91
C LEU A 158 -7.46 6.75 -1.87
N LEU A 159 -7.43 7.98 -1.34
CA LEU A 159 -8.31 8.35 -0.24
C LEU A 159 -9.77 8.48 -0.70
N ILE A 160 -9.98 9.01 -1.90
CA ILE A 160 -11.31 9.09 -2.50
C ILE A 160 -11.83 7.71 -2.87
N ALA A 161 -10.98 6.85 -3.43
CA ALA A 161 -11.35 5.47 -3.77
C ALA A 161 -11.74 4.63 -2.53
N ASP A 162 -11.14 4.91 -1.37
CA ASP A 162 -11.38 4.18 -0.12
C ASP A 162 -12.46 4.81 0.79
N THR A 163 -13.15 5.86 0.33
CA THR A 163 -14.16 6.56 1.16
C THR A 163 -15.37 5.69 1.53
N GLY A 164 -15.69 4.64 0.76
CA GLY A 164 -16.77 3.70 1.08
C GLY A 164 -18.16 4.35 1.10
N GLY A 165 -18.96 3.97 2.10
CA GLY A 165 -20.22 4.64 2.44
C GLY A 165 -20.02 6.00 3.12
N GLY A 166 -18.78 6.45 3.26
CA GLY A 166 -18.41 7.76 3.79
C GLY A 166 -18.66 7.88 5.28
N ALA A 167 -18.72 6.77 6.02
CA ALA A 167 -19.05 6.73 7.44
C ALA A 167 -17.82 6.85 8.36
N LYS A 168 -16.63 6.49 7.88
CA LYS A 168 -15.40 6.42 8.67
C LYS A 168 -14.64 7.73 8.67
N TRP A 169 -14.31 8.20 7.48
CA TRP A 169 -13.43 9.34 7.27
C TRP A 169 -13.66 9.91 5.87
N ARG A 170 -13.27 11.17 5.65
CA ARG A 170 -13.42 11.86 4.35
C ARG A 170 -12.27 12.81 4.12
N LEU A 171 -11.76 12.85 2.88
CA LEU A 171 -10.89 13.93 2.44
C LEU A 171 -11.72 15.21 2.29
N ARG A 172 -11.41 16.25 3.07
CA ARG A 172 -12.19 17.49 3.11
C ARG A 172 -11.48 18.67 2.47
N ALA A 173 -10.16 18.71 2.55
CA ALA A 173 -9.39 19.79 1.97
C ALA A 173 -8.00 19.37 1.52
N ILE A 174 -7.48 20.13 0.58
CA ILE A 174 -6.10 20.06 0.11
C ILE A 174 -5.54 21.48 0.18
N VAL A 175 -4.49 21.67 0.96
CA VAL A 175 -3.80 22.96 1.07
C VAL A 175 -2.71 23.04 0.01
N VAL A 176 -2.66 24.16 -0.71
CA VAL A 176 -1.72 24.39 -1.81
C VAL A 176 -1.08 25.75 -1.71
N ARG A 177 0.10 25.91 -2.32
CA ARG A 177 0.63 27.25 -2.61
C ARG A 177 -0.24 27.89 -3.69
N GLY A 178 -0.69 29.12 -3.45
CA GLY A 178 -1.43 29.89 -4.44
C GLY A 178 -0.55 30.18 -5.65
N SER A 179 -1.07 29.98 -6.86
CA SER A 179 -0.33 30.25 -8.10
C SER A 179 -0.59 31.64 -8.69
N GLY A 180 -1.58 32.37 -8.16
CA GLY A 180 -2.04 33.64 -8.73
C GLY A 180 -2.81 33.50 -10.05
N ASN A 181 -2.93 32.27 -10.60
CA ASN A 181 -3.65 32.01 -11.85
C ASN A 181 -5.16 31.78 -11.57
N PRO A 182 -6.08 32.49 -12.23
CA PRO A 182 -7.53 32.27 -12.10
C PRO A 182 -8.00 30.83 -12.40
N ASP A 183 -7.28 30.08 -13.22
CA ASP A 183 -7.59 28.70 -13.61
C ASP A 183 -6.75 27.64 -12.87
N ASP A 184 -6.11 28.01 -11.75
CA ASP A 184 -5.35 27.11 -10.89
C ASP A 184 -6.12 25.82 -10.54
N LEU A 185 -7.38 25.98 -10.15
CA LEU A 185 -8.25 24.86 -9.76
C LEU A 185 -8.52 23.91 -10.94
N ILE A 186 -8.72 24.45 -12.16
CA ILE A 186 -8.90 23.63 -13.38
C ILE A 186 -7.62 22.87 -13.69
N LYS A 187 -6.46 23.53 -13.60
CA LYS A 187 -5.17 22.88 -13.87
C LYS A 187 -4.88 21.76 -12.88
N ARG A 188 -5.17 21.98 -11.58
CA ARG A 188 -5.06 20.94 -10.54
C ARG A 188 -5.98 19.75 -10.79
N ALA A 189 -7.22 20.00 -11.20
CA ALA A 189 -8.14 18.92 -11.59
C ALA A 189 -7.59 18.13 -12.79
N SER A 190 -7.01 18.80 -13.79
CA SER A 190 -6.39 18.14 -14.95
C SER A 190 -5.20 17.25 -14.56
N LEU A 191 -4.33 17.73 -13.66
CA LEU A 191 -3.20 16.94 -13.12
C LEU A 191 -3.63 15.78 -12.21
N LEU A 192 -4.83 15.84 -11.63
CA LEU A 192 -5.40 14.69 -10.92
C LEU A 192 -5.97 13.67 -11.91
N ARG A 193 -6.61 14.13 -13.00
CA ARG A 193 -7.17 13.27 -14.06
C ARG A 193 -6.09 12.48 -14.80
N HIS A 194 -4.97 13.10 -15.16
CA HIS A 194 -3.93 12.48 -15.98
C HIS A 194 -2.62 12.36 -15.21
N ASP A 195 -2.07 11.14 -15.17
CA ASP A 195 -0.78 10.83 -14.56
C ASP A 195 0.05 9.96 -15.51
N SER A 196 1.28 10.37 -15.81
CA SER A 196 2.13 9.67 -16.79
C SER A 196 2.59 8.28 -16.34
N VAL A 197 2.59 7.99 -15.03
CA VAL A 197 3.03 6.69 -14.49
C VAL A 197 1.82 5.87 -14.07
N HIS A 198 0.87 6.49 -13.35
CA HIS A 198 -0.26 5.79 -12.76
C HIS A 198 -1.53 5.86 -13.62
N GLY A 199 -1.41 6.35 -14.86
CA GLY A 199 -2.52 6.46 -15.80
C GLY A 199 -3.62 7.43 -15.36
N GLU A 200 -4.78 7.27 -15.98
CA GLU A 200 -5.95 8.10 -15.71
C GLU A 200 -6.54 7.83 -14.33
N PHE A 201 -7.17 8.85 -13.75
CA PHE A 201 -7.92 8.68 -12.52
C PHE A 201 -9.21 7.89 -12.80
N ALA A 202 -9.34 6.73 -12.14
CA ALA A 202 -10.53 5.88 -12.18
C ALA A 202 -11.71 6.51 -11.38
N GLY A 203 -12.24 7.62 -11.88
CA GLY A 203 -13.32 8.34 -11.23
C GLY A 203 -13.71 9.64 -11.92
N THR A 204 -14.64 10.36 -11.31
CA THR A 204 -15.18 11.62 -11.82
C THR A 204 -14.64 12.81 -11.03
N ILE A 205 -14.34 13.90 -11.73
CA ILE A 205 -13.89 15.16 -11.12
C ILE A 205 -14.68 16.32 -11.73
N ARG A 206 -15.45 17.02 -10.90
CA ARG A 206 -16.10 18.30 -11.24
C ARG A 206 -15.39 19.45 -10.51
N VAL A 207 -15.22 20.56 -11.20
CA VAL A 207 -14.63 21.78 -10.62
C VAL A 207 -15.75 22.69 -10.16
N ASN A 208 -15.73 23.08 -8.89
CA ASN A 208 -16.63 24.09 -8.33
C ASN A 208 -15.83 25.36 -8.04
N LYS A 209 -15.94 26.36 -8.92
CA LYS A 209 -15.22 27.63 -8.78
C LYS A 209 -15.76 28.50 -7.64
N GLU A 210 -17.08 28.46 -7.39
CA GLU A 210 -17.74 29.28 -6.36
C GLU A 210 -17.23 28.92 -4.96
N ASN A 211 -17.16 27.62 -4.66
CA ASN A 211 -16.66 27.13 -3.36
C ASN A 211 -15.14 26.91 -3.34
N HIS A 212 -14.45 27.16 -4.46
CA HIS A 212 -13.05 26.83 -4.66
C HIS A 212 -12.72 25.36 -4.26
N SER A 213 -13.50 24.42 -4.78
CA SER A 213 -13.48 23.00 -4.43
C SER A 213 -13.47 22.07 -5.65
N LEU A 214 -12.98 20.85 -5.45
CA LEU A 214 -13.07 19.74 -6.38
C LEU A 214 -14.08 18.72 -5.86
N ILE A 215 -15.06 18.34 -6.68
CA ILE A 215 -16.00 17.27 -6.36
C ILE A 215 -15.48 16.00 -7.02
N VAL A 216 -14.86 15.12 -6.22
CA VAL A 216 -14.19 13.90 -6.69
C VAL A 216 -14.96 12.67 -6.21
N ASN A 217 -15.53 11.90 -7.14
CA ASN A 217 -16.45 10.78 -6.83
C ASN A 217 -17.53 11.16 -5.80
N GLY A 218 -18.10 12.37 -5.95
CA GLY A 218 -19.13 12.91 -5.05
C GLY A 218 -18.60 13.54 -3.74
N ASN A 219 -17.31 13.42 -3.43
CA ASN A 219 -16.69 14.08 -2.28
C ASN A 219 -16.30 15.51 -2.63
N GLU A 220 -16.84 16.50 -1.92
CA GLU A 220 -16.37 17.89 -2.03
C GLU A 220 -15.09 18.09 -1.23
N VAL A 221 -14.01 18.42 -1.94
CA VAL A 221 -12.67 18.67 -1.40
C VAL A 221 -12.29 20.12 -1.66
N PHE A 222 -12.20 20.93 -0.60
CA PHE A 222 -11.80 22.33 -0.71
C PHE A 222 -10.32 22.45 -1.07
N VAL A 223 -9.98 23.33 -2.01
CA VAL A 223 -8.58 23.65 -2.31
C VAL A 223 -8.25 24.95 -1.61
N ILE A 224 -7.39 24.91 -0.60
CA ILE A 224 -7.13 26.07 0.25
C ILE A 224 -5.76 26.65 -0.09
N PRO A 225 -5.67 27.87 -0.64
CA PRO A 225 -4.38 28.51 -0.87
C PRO A 225 -3.79 29.00 0.46
N SER A 226 -2.67 28.41 0.89
CA SER A 226 -1.89 28.90 2.03
C SER A 226 -0.45 28.40 1.98
N ASN A 227 0.48 29.25 2.43
CA ASN A 227 1.88 28.90 2.65
C ASN A 227 2.22 28.72 4.14
N ASP A 228 1.27 29.05 5.03
CA ASP A 228 1.45 29.04 6.48
C ASP A 228 0.32 28.23 7.13
N PRO A 229 0.63 27.10 7.79
CA PRO A 229 -0.39 26.25 8.39
C PRO A 229 -1.12 26.92 9.55
N SER A 230 -0.52 27.93 10.20
CA SER A 230 -1.13 28.62 11.34
C SER A 230 -2.25 29.60 10.94
N LYS A 231 -2.28 30.04 9.68
CA LYS A 231 -3.23 31.06 9.18
C LYS A 231 -4.54 30.50 8.63
N ILE A 232 -4.67 29.18 8.52
CA ILE A 232 -5.82 28.55 7.87
C ILE A 232 -6.99 28.45 8.86
N ASP A 233 -8.17 28.92 8.49
CA ASP A 233 -9.37 28.72 9.31
C ASP A 233 -10.23 27.57 8.78
N TYR A 234 -9.92 26.35 9.22
CA TYR A 234 -10.65 25.14 8.83
C TYR A 234 -12.14 25.16 9.25
N LYS A 235 -12.52 25.92 10.27
CA LYS A 235 -13.92 25.96 10.75
C LYS A 235 -14.86 26.52 9.69
N LYS A 236 -14.40 27.46 8.85
CA LYS A 236 -15.17 28.03 7.72
C LYS A 236 -15.61 26.96 6.71
N PHE A 237 -14.88 25.86 6.61
CA PHE A 237 -15.17 24.74 5.73
C PHE A 237 -15.91 23.59 6.45
N GLY A 238 -16.35 23.81 7.69
CA GLY A 238 -16.99 22.79 8.53
C GLY A 238 -16.04 21.66 8.99
N ILE A 239 -14.74 21.83 8.81
CA ILE A 239 -13.71 20.85 9.16
C ILE A 239 -13.41 20.99 10.66
N LYS A 240 -13.52 19.89 11.42
CA LYS A 240 -13.25 19.88 12.87
C LYS A 240 -12.49 18.61 13.25
N LYS A 241 -11.51 18.73 14.14
CA LYS A 241 -10.64 17.62 14.59
C LYS A 241 -10.00 16.87 13.41
N ALA A 242 -9.46 17.62 12.46
CA ALA A 242 -8.84 17.06 11.28
C ALA A 242 -7.52 16.38 11.60
N THR A 243 -7.23 15.30 10.89
CA THR A 243 -5.86 14.80 10.78
C THR A 243 -5.22 15.41 9.54
N ILE A 244 -4.13 16.14 9.73
CA ILE A 244 -3.34 16.71 8.65
C ILE A 244 -2.34 15.66 8.17
N VAL A 245 -2.29 15.43 6.87
CA VAL A 245 -1.21 14.66 6.23
C VAL A 245 -0.30 15.68 5.53
N ASP A 246 0.84 15.99 6.15
CA ASP A 246 1.82 16.90 5.57
C ASP A 246 2.68 16.16 4.55
N ASN A 247 2.43 16.46 3.28
CA ASN A 247 3.12 15.87 2.14
C ASN A 247 3.95 16.91 1.37
N THR A 248 4.23 18.06 1.99
CA THR A 248 5.16 19.06 1.43
C THR A 248 6.61 18.70 1.68
N GLY A 249 6.89 18.05 2.83
CA GLY A 249 8.25 17.71 3.26
C GLY A 249 9.14 18.90 3.61
N ILE A 250 8.56 20.11 3.71
CA ILE A 250 9.27 21.36 4.05
C ILE A 250 9.68 21.34 5.52
N TRP A 251 8.72 21.04 6.41
CA TRP A 251 9.00 20.86 7.84
C TRP A 251 9.24 19.39 8.13
N ARG A 252 10.32 19.10 8.83
CA ARG A 252 10.70 17.74 9.23
C ARG A 252 11.00 17.60 10.71
N ASP A 253 10.95 18.68 11.46
CA ASP A 253 11.19 18.70 12.90
C ASP A 253 9.90 18.97 13.68
N GLU A 254 10.00 18.80 15.00
CA GLU A 254 8.88 18.94 15.91
C GLU A 254 8.32 20.37 15.96
N GLU A 255 9.19 21.37 15.91
CA GLU A 255 8.78 22.78 15.95
C GLU A 255 8.00 23.20 14.70
N GLY A 256 8.49 22.83 13.52
CA GLY A 256 7.82 23.09 12.25
C GLY A 256 6.45 22.42 12.16
N LEU A 257 6.37 21.12 12.50
CA LEU A 257 5.10 20.39 12.43
C LEU A 257 4.10 20.78 13.52
N LYS A 258 4.56 21.26 14.69
CA LYS A 258 3.69 21.81 15.75
C LYS A 258 2.89 23.02 15.29
N GLN A 259 3.30 23.71 14.23
CA GLN A 259 2.54 24.85 13.69
C GLN A 259 1.13 24.44 13.24
N HIS A 260 0.95 23.24 12.68
CA HIS A 260 -0.37 22.70 12.35
C HIS A 260 -1.26 22.54 13.59
N LEU A 261 -0.68 22.10 14.71
CA LEU A 261 -1.39 21.87 15.97
C LEU A 261 -1.80 23.14 16.70
N LYS A 262 -1.28 24.32 16.31
CA LYS A 262 -1.75 25.61 16.84
C LYS A 262 -3.20 25.89 16.40
N ASN A 263 -3.68 25.22 15.35
CA ASN A 263 -5.04 25.34 14.89
C ASN A 263 -5.99 24.47 15.75
N PRO A 264 -7.04 25.03 16.37
CA PRO A 264 -7.96 24.28 17.22
C PRO A 264 -8.79 23.23 16.45
N SER A 265 -8.80 23.29 15.13
CA SER A 265 -9.49 22.33 14.27
C SER A 265 -8.62 21.14 13.90
N VAL A 266 -7.33 21.11 14.28
CA VAL A 266 -6.40 20.02 13.99
C VAL A 266 -6.20 19.16 15.23
N GLU A 267 -6.33 17.84 15.06
CA GLU A 267 -6.15 16.86 16.13
C GLU A 267 -4.76 16.20 16.05
N LYS A 268 -4.34 15.81 14.85
CA LYS A 268 -3.08 15.07 14.60
C LYS A 268 -2.42 15.49 13.29
N VAL A 269 -1.12 15.21 13.18
CA VAL A 269 -0.29 15.46 12.00
C VAL A 269 0.49 14.20 11.65
N ILE A 270 0.46 13.79 10.38
CA ILE A 270 1.27 12.72 9.82
C ILE A 270 2.16 13.31 8.72
N LEU A 271 3.48 13.25 8.89
CA LEU A 271 4.45 13.63 7.87
C LEU A 271 4.70 12.46 6.90
N THR A 272 4.66 12.71 5.59
CA THR A 272 4.99 11.69 4.55
C THR A 272 6.47 11.70 4.15
N ALA A 273 7.35 11.80 5.14
CA ALA A 273 8.80 11.79 4.99
C ALA A 273 9.44 11.40 6.33
N PRO A 274 10.74 11.02 6.35
CA PRO A 274 11.47 10.85 7.60
C PRO A 274 11.53 12.14 8.41
N ALA A 275 11.08 12.07 9.66
CA ALA A 275 11.21 13.18 10.60
C ALA A 275 12.58 13.20 11.29
N LYS A 276 12.94 14.38 11.78
CA LYS A 276 14.11 14.65 12.61
C LYS A 276 13.72 14.78 14.09
N GLY A 277 14.69 14.59 14.97
CA GLY A 277 14.51 14.78 16.41
C GLY A 277 13.72 13.65 17.07
N LYS A 278 12.74 13.99 17.90
CA LYS A 278 11.99 13.03 18.74
C LYS A 278 10.72 12.48 18.09
N ILE A 279 10.36 12.94 16.89
CA ILE A 279 9.17 12.46 16.19
C ILE A 279 9.39 11.00 15.78
N LYS A 280 8.40 10.16 16.06
CA LYS A 280 8.46 8.73 15.75
C LYS A 280 8.27 8.49 14.26
N ASN A 281 9.27 7.89 13.62
CA ASN A 281 9.16 7.30 12.30
C ASN A 281 8.47 5.93 12.42
N ILE A 282 7.28 5.80 11.85
CA ILE A 282 6.44 4.60 11.90
C ILE A 282 6.43 3.93 10.53
N VAL A 283 6.69 2.63 10.53
CA VAL A 283 6.47 1.72 9.41
C VAL A 283 5.32 0.79 9.81
N TYR A 284 4.22 0.88 9.05
CA TYR A 284 3.01 0.11 9.32
C TYR A 284 3.29 -1.40 9.30
N GLY A 285 2.73 -2.14 10.26
CA GLY A 285 2.97 -3.57 10.45
C GLY A 285 4.32 -3.95 11.05
N ILE A 286 5.21 -2.99 11.35
CA ILE A 286 6.55 -3.25 11.91
C ILE A 286 6.72 -2.68 13.32
N ASN A 287 6.50 -1.39 13.48
CA ASN A 287 6.64 -0.68 14.77
C ASN A 287 5.44 0.23 15.06
N ASP A 288 4.31 -0.06 14.43
CA ASP A 288 3.13 0.78 14.41
C ASP A 288 2.32 0.70 15.71
N GLU A 289 2.62 -0.25 16.60
CA GLU A 289 2.22 -0.22 18.02
C GLU A 289 2.73 1.03 18.75
N LYS A 290 3.77 1.68 18.24
CA LYS A 290 4.30 2.94 18.81
C LYS A 290 3.44 4.16 18.47
N ALA A 291 2.50 4.05 17.52
CA ALA A 291 1.53 5.08 17.18
C ALA A 291 0.38 5.12 18.20
N LYS A 292 0.71 5.51 19.44
CA LYS A 292 -0.25 5.59 20.55
C LYS A 292 -1.25 6.73 20.33
N PRO A 293 -2.46 6.66 20.93
CA PRO A 293 -3.48 7.71 20.80
C PRO A 293 -2.99 9.12 21.13
N GLU A 294 -2.07 9.24 22.11
CA GLU A 294 -1.50 10.49 22.63
C GLU A 294 -0.54 11.17 21.64
N GLU A 295 0.00 10.42 20.68
CA GLU A 295 0.96 10.94 19.71
C GLU A 295 0.24 11.87 18.73
N LYS A 296 0.52 13.17 18.86
CA LYS A 296 -0.07 14.19 17.99
C LYS A 296 0.67 14.36 16.66
N ILE A 297 1.96 14.01 16.62
CA ILE A 297 2.80 14.14 15.43
C ILE A 297 3.53 12.82 15.19
N LEU A 298 3.32 12.26 14.01
CA LEU A 298 3.95 11.02 13.57
C LEU A 298 4.54 11.23 12.18
N ALA A 299 5.50 10.38 11.81
CA ALA A 299 6.08 10.38 10.47
C ALA A 299 5.98 8.99 9.85
N ALA A 300 5.63 8.91 8.57
CA ALA A 300 5.47 7.66 7.83
C ALA A 300 6.80 7.15 7.24
N ALA A 301 7.94 7.54 7.81
CA ALA A 301 9.29 7.22 7.33
C ALA A 301 9.49 7.52 5.82
N SER A 302 10.45 6.86 5.17
CA SER A 302 10.67 6.95 3.71
C SER A 302 10.11 5.74 2.97
N CYS A 303 9.94 5.85 1.65
CA CYS A 303 9.58 4.73 0.77
C CYS A 303 10.54 3.55 0.92
N THR A 304 11.86 3.79 0.85
CA THR A 304 12.88 2.74 1.02
C THR A 304 12.80 2.08 2.40
N THR A 305 12.60 2.85 3.49
CA THR A 305 12.45 2.28 4.84
C THR A 305 11.22 1.39 4.95
N ASN A 306 10.09 1.82 4.37
CA ASN A 306 8.86 1.02 4.34
C ASN A 306 9.04 -0.28 3.54
N ALA A 307 9.84 -0.26 2.46
CA ALA A 307 10.10 -1.45 1.66
C ALA A 307 11.03 -2.46 2.35
N ILE A 308 12.13 -2.00 2.96
CA ILE A 308 13.18 -2.90 3.47
C ILE A 308 12.95 -3.36 4.91
N ALA A 309 12.32 -2.56 5.77
CA ALA A 309 12.15 -2.93 7.18
C ALA A 309 11.31 -4.22 7.37
N PRO A 310 10.22 -4.45 6.62
CA PRO A 310 9.47 -5.71 6.69
C PRO A 310 10.30 -6.94 6.29
N VAL A 311 11.09 -6.81 5.23
CA VAL A 311 11.97 -7.86 4.71
C VAL A 311 13.03 -8.22 5.75
N LEU A 312 13.71 -7.21 6.31
CA LEU A 312 14.74 -7.38 7.32
C LEU A 312 14.18 -7.97 8.61
N LYS A 313 13.00 -7.54 9.05
CA LYS A 313 12.33 -8.11 10.23
C LYS A 313 12.03 -9.59 10.01
N LEU A 314 11.43 -9.94 8.88
CA LEU A 314 11.09 -11.33 8.56
C LEU A 314 12.33 -12.22 8.55
N VAL A 315 13.42 -11.76 7.91
CA VAL A 315 14.68 -12.51 7.82
C VAL A 315 15.36 -12.61 9.19
N ASP A 316 15.42 -11.53 9.98
CA ASP A 316 16.04 -11.57 11.30
C ASP A 316 15.27 -12.46 12.28
N ASP A 317 13.94 -12.41 12.26
CA ASP A 317 13.10 -13.24 13.12
C ASP A 317 13.29 -14.74 12.87
N ASN A 318 13.49 -15.15 11.60
CA ASN A 318 13.61 -16.57 11.22
C ASN A 318 15.06 -17.10 11.16
N PHE A 319 16.02 -16.25 10.77
CA PHE A 319 17.38 -16.68 10.45
C PHE A 319 18.48 -15.90 11.17
N LYS A 320 18.14 -14.78 11.81
CA LYS A 320 19.02 -13.84 12.53
C LYS A 320 20.14 -13.27 11.66
N ILE A 321 20.14 -11.95 11.49
CA ILE A 321 21.12 -11.22 10.68
C ILE A 321 22.36 -10.90 11.53
N VAL A 322 23.53 -11.25 10.99
CA VAL A 322 24.85 -10.91 11.55
C VAL A 322 25.28 -9.52 11.08
N ASN A 323 25.30 -9.31 9.76
CA ASN A 323 25.58 -8.04 9.11
C ASN A 323 25.02 -8.02 7.69
N GLY A 324 25.06 -6.87 7.03
CA GLY A 324 24.69 -6.78 5.63
C GLY A 324 24.88 -5.40 5.00
N HIS A 325 24.72 -5.37 3.69
CA HIS A 325 24.71 -4.16 2.88
C HIS A 325 23.42 -4.08 2.07
N ILE A 326 22.85 -2.88 1.99
CA ILE A 326 21.62 -2.59 1.26
C ILE A 326 21.93 -1.58 0.17
N GLU A 327 21.75 -2.00 -1.08
CA GLU A 327 21.83 -1.09 -2.23
C GLU A 327 20.41 -0.86 -2.74
N THR A 328 20.05 0.38 -3.09
CA THR A 328 18.79 0.62 -3.79
C THR A 328 19.02 1.25 -5.14
N VAL A 329 18.60 0.54 -6.19
CA VAL A 329 18.47 1.07 -7.54
C VAL A 329 17.13 1.79 -7.58
N HIS A 330 17.17 3.12 -7.46
CA HIS A 330 16.00 3.91 -7.17
C HIS A 330 15.62 4.79 -8.36
N ALA A 331 14.33 4.79 -8.73
CA ALA A 331 13.79 5.75 -9.69
C ALA A 331 14.16 7.19 -9.31
N TYR A 332 14.35 8.07 -10.29
CA TYR A 332 14.57 9.48 -9.98
C TYR A 332 13.33 10.11 -9.33
N THR A 333 13.52 11.21 -8.61
CA THR A 333 12.42 11.94 -7.97
C THR A 333 12.49 13.43 -8.30
N ASN A 334 11.47 14.19 -7.90
CA ASN A 334 11.43 15.66 -8.08
C ASN A 334 12.57 16.42 -7.36
N ASP A 335 13.35 15.76 -6.50
CA ASP A 335 14.57 16.31 -5.88
C ASP A 335 15.71 16.46 -6.90
N GLN A 336 15.70 15.69 -7.99
CA GLN A 336 16.74 15.71 -9.01
C GLN A 336 16.40 16.67 -10.16
N ASN A 337 17.44 17.18 -10.82
CA ASN A 337 17.30 18.08 -11.94
C ASN A 337 17.09 17.32 -13.27
N LEU A 338 16.23 17.86 -14.14
CA LEU A 338 16.04 17.31 -15.49
C LEU A 338 17.27 17.54 -16.38
N ILE A 339 17.91 18.70 -16.22
CA ILE A 339 19.15 19.11 -16.89
C ILE A 339 20.20 19.46 -15.84
N ASP A 340 21.47 19.42 -16.20
CA ASP A 340 22.56 19.76 -15.28
C ASP A 340 22.35 21.16 -14.69
N ASN A 341 22.17 21.24 -13.37
CA ASN A 341 21.93 22.48 -12.65
C ASN A 341 22.39 22.36 -11.18
N TYR A 342 22.50 23.50 -10.48
CA TYR A 342 22.87 23.54 -9.07
C TYR A 342 21.95 22.66 -8.22
N HIS A 343 22.56 21.92 -7.30
CA HIS A 343 21.90 21.12 -6.30
C HIS A 343 22.83 21.03 -5.07
N SER A 344 22.26 20.93 -3.86
CA SER A 344 23.05 20.93 -2.61
C SER A 344 23.84 19.63 -2.38
N SER A 345 23.39 18.52 -2.96
CA SER A 345 24.13 17.25 -3.04
C SER A 345 25.02 17.21 -4.28
N ASP A 346 26.28 16.82 -4.09
CA ASP A 346 27.37 16.79 -5.07
C ASP A 346 27.02 16.19 -6.44
N ARG A 347 26.25 15.09 -6.45
CA ARG A 347 25.99 14.32 -7.69
C ARG A 347 24.58 14.48 -8.24
N ARG A 348 23.61 14.94 -7.43
CA ARG A 348 22.19 15.00 -7.83
C ARG A 348 21.83 16.20 -8.71
N GLY A 349 22.77 17.14 -8.88
CA GLY A 349 22.60 18.24 -9.82
C GLY A 349 22.68 17.82 -11.30
N ARG A 350 23.22 16.63 -11.57
CA ARG A 350 23.32 16.06 -12.92
C ARG A 350 21.97 15.54 -13.42
N SER A 351 21.76 15.60 -14.74
CA SER A 351 20.52 15.21 -15.41
C SER A 351 20.03 13.81 -15.00
N ALA A 352 18.84 13.77 -14.40
CA ALA A 352 18.23 12.56 -13.87
C ALA A 352 17.90 11.51 -14.95
N ALA A 353 17.50 11.96 -16.14
CA ALA A 353 17.05 11.08 -17.23
C ALA A 353 18.20 10.43 -18.01
N LEU A 354 19.46 10.77 -17.71
CA LEU A 354 20.63 10.31 -18.48
C LEU A 354 21.67 9.55 -17.65
N ASN A 355 21.60 9.60 -16.31
CA ASN A 355 22.69 9.16 -15.45
C ASN A 355 22.28 8.13 -14.40
N LEU A 356 23.24 7.26 -14.05
CA LEU A 356 23.24 6.49 -12.81
C LEU A 356 23.95 7.31 -11.72
N VAL A 357 23.22 7.76 -10.71
CA VAL A 357 23.74 8.69 -9.69
C VAL A 357 23.86 8.00 -8.33
N ILE A 358 25.07 7.60 -7.96
CA ILE A 358 25.36 7.03 -6.64
C ILE A 358 25.27 8.12 -5.57
N THR A 359 24.54 7.86 -4.49
CA THR A 359 24.31 8.78 -3.37
C THR A 359 24.14 8.01 -2.07
N ASP A 360 24.58 8.61 -0.97
CA ASP A 360 24.30 8.07 0.36
C ASP A 360 22.79 8.03 0.64
N THR A 361 22.37 7.03 1.39
CA THR A 361 20.98 6.88 1.84
C THR A 361 20.90 6.78 3.36
N GLY A 362 19.88 7.43 3.94
CA GLY A 362 19.56 7.29 5.36
C GLY A 362 18.91 5.96 5.73
N ALA A 363 18.76 5.03 4.77
CA ALA A 363 18.01 3.79 4.94
C ALA A 363 18.53 2.94 6.11
N ALA A 364 19.84 2.72 6.23
CA ALA A 364 20.42 1.91 7.33
C ALA A 364 20.14 2.52 8.72
N LYS A 365 20.28 3.84 8.85
CA LYS A 365 19.97 4.56 10.09
C LYS A 365 18.48 4.48 10.41
N ALA A 366 17.63 4.74 9.42
CA ALA A 366 16.17 4.68 9.59
C ALA A 366 15.69 3.27 9.96
N VAL A 367 16.27 2.24 9.36
CA VAL A 367 16.00 0.85 9.75
C VAL A 367 16.41 0.60 11.20
N SER A 368 17.56 1.10 11.65
CA SER A 368 18.01 0.92 13.04
C SER A 368 17.07 1.59 14.06
N GLU A 369 16.38 2.68 13.67
CA GLU A 369 15.35 3.32 14.51
C GLU A 369 14.07 2.48 14.61
N VAL A 370 13.70 1.81 13.52
CA VAL A 370 12.50 0.98 13.43
C VAL A 370 12.73 -0.42 14.01
N LEU A 371 13.92 -1.00 13.78
CA LEU A 371 14.39 -2.32 14.19
C LEU A 371 15.71 -2.20 15.00
N PRO A 372 15.63 -1.92 16.30
CA PRO A 372 16.80 -1.67 17.15
C PRO A 372 17.83 -2.81 17.17
N ASP A 373 17.39 -4.06 17.02
CA ASP A 373 18.26 -5.26 17.02
C ASP A 373 19.22 -5.32 15.81
N LEU A 374 18.99 -4.48 14.79
CA LEU A 374 19.83 -4.34 13.61
C LEU A 374 20.77 -3.12 13.67
N LYS A 375 20.77 -2.39 14.79
CA LYS A 375 21.63 -1.22 14.98
C LYS A 375 23.10 -1.60 14.81
N GLY A 376 23.79 -0.90 13.89
CA GLY A 376 25.22 -1.11 13.62
C GLY A 376 25.53 -2.35 12.75
N LYS A 377 24.52 -3.12 12.33
CA LYS A 377 24.73 -4.32 11.49
C LYS A 377 24.66 -4.05 9.99
N LEU A 378 24.07 -2.91 9.60
CA LEU A 378 23.72 -2.62 8.22
C LEU A 378 24.40 -1.36 7.72
N THR A 379 24.90 -1.42 6.49
CA THR A 379 25.29 -0.25 5.70
C THR A 379 24.33 -0.11 4.51
N ALA A 380 24.20 1.09 3.93
CA ALA A 380 23.32 1.28 2.80
C ALA A 380 23.75 2.40 1.86
N ASN A 381 23.56 2.18 0.56
CA ASN A 381 23.74 3.14 -0.52
C ASN A 381 22.53 3.17 -1.46
N ALA A 382 22.48 4.16 -2.34
CA ALA A 382 21.49 4.25 -3.39
C ALA A 382 22.12 4.66 -4.74
N ILE A 383 21.58 4.14 -5.83
CA ILE A 383 21.87 4.54 -7.20
C ILE A 383 20.57 5.07 -7.81
N ARG A 384 20.50 6.36 -8.11
CA ARG A 384 19.36 6.92 -8.85
C ARG A 384 19.50 6.55 -10.32
N VAL A 385 18.41 6.08 -10.94
CA VAL A 385 18.43 5.62 -12.33
C VAL A 385 17.38 6.32 -13.19
N PRO A 386 17.54 6.35 -14.53
CA PRO A 386 16.60 6.96 -15.48
C PRO A 386 15.22 6.30 -15.62
N THR A 387 14.65 5.76 -14.54
CA THR A 387 13.27 5.27 -14.52
C THR A 387 12.38 6.25 -13.74
N PRO A 388 11.15 6.53 -14.21
CA PRO A 388 10.27 7.52 -13.58
C PRO A 388 9.65 7.02 -12.26
N ASN A 389 9.53 5.70 -12.11
CA ASN A 389 9.00 5.07 -10.91
C ASN A 389 9.43 3.61 -10.82
N VAL A 390 9.12 3.00 -9.68
CA VAL A 390 9.56 1.69 -9.21
C VAL A 390 11.06 1.63 -8.99
N SER A 391 11.41 1.12 -7.83
CA SER A 391 12.76 0.99 -7.34
C SER A 391 13.00 -0.46 -6.91
N LEU A 392 14.26 -0.85 -6.88
CA LEU A 392 14.71 -2.17 -6.46
C LEU A 392 15.61 -2.01 -5.23
N ALA A 393 15.34 -2.78 -4.19
CA ALA A 393 16.22 -2.95 -3.05
C ALA A 393 16.95 -4.29 -3.18
N ILE A 394 18.27 -4.25 -3.02
CA ILE A 394 19.15 -5.41 -3.05
C ILE A 394 19.76 -5.53 -1.66
N LEU A 395 19.38 -6.57 -0.93
CA LEU A 395 19.81 -6.81 0.44
C LEU A 395 20.80 -7.98 0.43
N ASN A 396 22.10 -7.68 0.53
CA ASN A 396 23.13 -8.68 0.74
C ASN A 396 23.35 -8.86 2.24
N LEU A 397 22.98 -10.02 2.77
CA LEU A 397 22.93 -10.30 4.21
C LEU A 397 23.75 -11.54 4.55
N THR A 398 24.47 -11.47 5.66
CA THR A 398 25.07 -12.63 6.32
C THR A 398 24.19 -13.05 7.48
N LEU A 399 23.76 -14.31 7.48
CA LEU A 399 22.86 -14.91 8.47
C LEU A 399 23.66 -15.76 9.49
N LYS A 400 23.06 -16.00 10.66
CA LYS A 400 23.68 -16.85 11.69
C LYS A 400 23.78 -18.32 11.28
N ARG A 401 22.82 -18.79 10.47
CA ARG A 401 22.80 -20.16 9.93
C ARG A 401 22.64 -20.13 8.41
N GLY A 402 23.03 -21.23 7.76
CA GLY A 402 22.70 -21.43 6.35
C GLY A 402 21.21 -21.62 6.12
N VAL A 403 20.73 -21.16 4.96
CA VAL A 403 19.34 -21.29 4.50
C VAL A 403 19.32 -21.61 3.01
N GLY A 404 18.51 -22.58 2.58
CA GLY A 404 18.31 -22.84 1.16
C GLY A 404 17.42 -21.78 0.50
N VAL A 405 17.54 -21.56 -0.82
CA VAL A 405 16.65 -20.62 -1.52
C VAL A 405 15.18 -21.04 -1.42
N GLU A 406 14.89 -22.34 -1.43
CA GLU A 406 13.52 -22.86 -1.30
C GLU A 406 12.92 -22.56 0.09
N GLU A 407 13.71 -22.72 1.16
CA GLU A 407 13.28 -22.39 2.53
C GLU A 407 13.02 -20.88 2.67
N LEU A 408 13.87 -20.04 2.04
CA LEU A 408 13.71 -18.59 2.02
C LEU A 408 12.46 -18.17 1.23
N ASN A 409 12.28 -18.74 0.03
CA ASN A 409 11.12 -18.50 -0.82
C ASN A 409 9.81 -18.87 -0.11
N ASP A 410 9.77 -20.03 0.56
CA ASP A 410 8.58 -20.45 1.32
C ASP A 410 8.32 -19.54 2.52
N CYS A 411 9.36 -19.05 3.20
CA CYS A 411 9.23 -18.05 4.27
C CYS A 411 8.57 -16.75 3.77
N PHE A 412 9.04 -16.20 2.64
CA PHE A 412 8.44 -14.99 2.06
C PHE A 412 7.03 -15.23 1.51
N ARG A 413 6.79 -16.38 0.87
CA ARG A 413 5.45 -16.78 0.41
C ARG A 413 4.46 -16.85 1.57
N LYS A 414 4.82 -17.52 2.66
CA LYS A 414 4.00 -17.57 3.89
C LYS A 414 3.79 -16.17 4.49
N ALA A 415 4.81 -15.32 4.48
CA ALA A 415 4.67 -13.95 4.97
C ALA A 415 3.69 -13.12 4.13
N ALA A 416 3.75 -13.24 2.81
CA ALA A 416 2.92 -12.51 1.87
C ALA A 416 1.43 -12.93 1.92
N PHE A 417 1.13 -14.18 2.28
CA PHE A 417 -0.24 -14.70 2.19
C PHE A 417 -0.87 -15.09 3.53
N ARG A 418 -0.08 -15.59 4.48
CA ARG A 418 -0.58 -16.22 5.71
C ARG A 418 -0.06 -15.56 7.00
N SER A 419 0.41 -14.31 6.93
CA SER A 419 0.95 -13.59 8.08
C SER A 419 0.41 -12.16 8.22
N LYS A 420 0.75 -11.51 9.34
CA LYS A 420 0.46 -10.08 9.59
C LYS A 420 1.14 -9.14 8.60
N LEU A 421 2.17 -9.61 7.88
CA LEU A 421 2.88 -8.85 6.86
C LEU A 421 2.23 -8.92 5.47
N ARG A 422 1.12 -9.66 5.30
CA ARG A 422 0.42 -9.79 4.00
C ARG A 422 -0.10 -8.49 3.41
N GLU A 423 -0.28 -7.47 4.23
CA GLU A 423 -0.62 -6.15 3.72
C GLU A 423 0.64 -5.48 3.14
N THR A 424 1.80 -5.74 3.73
CA THR A 424 3.04 -5.01 3.50
C THR A 424 3.94 -5.66 2.46
N ILE A 425 4.06 -7.00 2.48
CA ILE A 425 4.93 -7.80 1.61
C ILE A 425 4.06 -8.54 0.59
N ASP A 426 4.38 -8.38 -0.68
CA ASP A 426 3.90 -9.22 -1.78
C ASP A 426 5.02 -10.17 -2.24
N TYR A 427 4.66 -11.12 -3.09
CA TYR A 427 5.56 -12.15 -3.59
C TYR A 427 5.38 -12.31 -5.10
N THR A 428 6.49 -12.35 -5.85
CA THR A 428 6.48 -12.71 -7.27
C THR A 428 7.43 -13.88 -7.54
N ASN A 429 6.96 -14.80 -8.36
CA ASN A 429 7.73 -15.90 -8.93
C ASN A 429 7.84 -15.79 -10.47
N SER A 430 7.50 -14.64 -11.04
CA SER A 430 7.57 -14.40 -12.49
C SER A 430 9.02 -14.43 -12.97
N LEU A 431 9.26 -15.10 -14.10
CA LEU A 431 10.59 -15.21 -14.71
C LEU A 431 11.02 -13.93 -15.43
N ASP A 432 10.04 -13.12 -15.84
CA ASP A 432 10.22 -11.97 -16.73
C ASP A 432 9.90 -10.64 -16.02
N ALA A 433 9.82 -10.66 -14.69
CA ALA A 433 9.44 -9.48 -13.91
C ALA A 433 10.43 -8.32 -14.07
N VAL A 434 9.92 -7.13 -14.38
CA VAL A 434 10.70 -5.89 -14.51
C VAL A 434 10.01 -4.72 -13.82
N SER A 435 10.71 -3.58 -13.70
CA SER A 435 10.24 -2.43 -12.91
C SER A 435 8.84 -1.92 -13.29
N SER A 436 8.52 -1.86 -14.58
CA SER A 436 7.21 -1.38 -15.06
C SER A 436 6.04 -2.25 -14.63
N ASP A 437 6.27 -3.53 -14.36
CA ASP A 437 5.20 -4.47 -13.98
C ASP A 437 4.67 -4.19 -12.57
N PHE A 438 5.42 -3.42 -11.77
CA PHE A 438 5.07 -3.07 -10.41
C PHE A 438 4.50 -1.65 -10.27
N TYR A 439 4.19 -0.97 -11.38
CA TYR A 439 3.51 0.32 -11.33
C TYR A 439 2.16 0.19 -10.63
N SER A 440 1.90 1.13 -9.72
CA SER A 440 0.68 1.16 -8.92
C SER A 440 0.49 -0.09 -8.03
N ASN A 441 1.58 -0.81 -7.71
CA ASN A 441 1.53 -1.90 -6.74
C ASN A 441 1.23 -1.35 -5.33
N GLU A 442 0.26 -1.98 -4.64
CA GLU A 442 -0.24 -1.51 -3.34
C GLU A 442 0.61 -1.91 -2.13
N PHE A 443 1.49 -2.89 -2.30
CA PHE A 443 2.31 -3.42 -1.24
C PHE A 443 3.53 -2.52 -1.02
N ALA A 444 4.09 -2.54 0.19
CA ALA A 444 5.30 -1.75 0.47
C ALA A 444 6.50 -2.31 -0.29
N VAL A 445 6.49 -3.62 -0.54
CA VAL A 445 7.57 -4.35 -1.20
C VAL A 445 7.04 -5.62 -1.85
N VAL A 446 7.62 -6.00 -2.97
CA VAL A 446 7.39 -7.27 -3.67
C VAL A 446 8.70 -8.05 -3.67
N TYR A 447 8.72 -9.19 -2.99
CA TYR A 447 9.87 -10.09 -2.97
C TYR A 447 9.98 -10.85 -4.30
N ASP A 448 11.15 -10.81 -4.92
CA ASP A 448 11.43 -11.53 -6.16
C ASP A 448 12.10 -12.88 -5.88
N SER A 449 11.32 -13.95 -5.98
CA SER A 449 11.76 -15.30 -5.67
C SER A 449 12.67 -15.90 -6.73
N GLN A 450 12.61 -15.40 -7.97
CA GLN A 450 13.41 -15.91 -9.09
C GLN A 450 14.78 -15.22 -9.15
N ALA A 451 14.87 -13.99 -8.66
CA ALA A 451 16.11 -13.23 -8.56
C ALA A 451 16.89 -13.54 -7.27
N THR A 452 16.23 -13.97 -6.19
CA THR A 452 16.89 -14.18 -4.90
C THR A 452 17.92 -15.32 -4.95
N ILE A 453 19.09 -15.06 -4.35
CA ILE A 453 20.23 -15.98 -4.31
C ILE A 453 20.53 -16.35 -2.86
N SER A 454 20.76 -17.64 -2.60
CA SER A 454 21.31 -18.11 -1.33
C SER A 454 22.54 -18.97 -1.57
N ASN A 455 23.59 -18.73 -0.78
CA ASN A 455 24.82 -19.51 -0.78
C ASN A 455 25.37 -19.63 0.65
N PHE A 456 25.33 -20.84 1.22
CA PHE A 456 25.63 -21.09 2.63
C PHE A 456 24.80 -20.19 3.56
N ASN A 457 25.45 -19.31 4.31
CA ASN A 457 24.82 -18.33 5.20
C ASN A 457 24.80 -16.91 4.61
N SER A 458 25.17 -16.72 3.34
CA SER A 458 25.05 -15.45 2.64
C SER A 458 23.84 -15.50 1.71
N VAL A 459 22.99 -14.47 1.79
CA VAL A 459 21.81 -14.32 0.93
C VAL A 459 21.82 -12.96 0.25
N THR A 460 21.40 -12.92 -1.00
CA THR A 460 21.12 -11.69 -1.73
C THR A 460 19.65 -11.69 -2.11
N ILE A 461 18.88 -10.85 -1.43
CA ILE A 461 17.43 -10.72 -1.61
C ILE A 461 17.13 -9.52 -2.51
N TYR A 462 16.27 -9.73 -3.50
CA TYR A 462 15.83 -8.71 -4.44
C TYR A 462 14.36 -8.38 -4.19
N CYS A 463 14.08 -7.09 -4.03
CA CYS A 463 12.79 -6.59 -3.60
C CYS A 463 12.39 -5.36 -4.40
N TRP A 464 11.35 -5.48 -5.22
CA TRP A 464 10.76 -4.36 -5.96
C TRP A 464 9.87 -3.53 -5.04
N TYR A 465 9.78 -2.23 -5.28
CA TYR A 465 8.80 -1.38 -4.60
C TYR A 465 8.43 -0.17 -5.47
N ASP A 466 7.13 0.08 -5.59
CA ASP A 466 6.64 1.35 -6.12
C ASP A 466 6.85 2.43 -5.06
N ASN A 467 7.88 3.26 -5.27
CA ASN A 467 8.29 4.31 -4.34
C ASN A 467 7.27 5.44 -4.19
N GLU A 468 6.20 5.44 -4.97
CA GLU A 468 5.13 6.43 -4.91
C GLU A 468 3.83 5.79 -4.44
N TYR A 469 3.30 4.80 -5.15
CA TYR A 469 1.99 4.19 -4.87
C TYR A 469 2.03 3.26 -3.66
N GLY A 470 2.98 2.32 -3.62
CA GLY A 470 3.15 1.38 -2.52
C GLY A 470 3.48 2.11 -1.21
N TYR A 471 4.35 3.12 -1.28
CA TYR A 471 4.60 4.04 -0.15
C TYR A 471 3.34 4.77 0.29
N THR A 472 2.59 5.36 -0.65
CA THR A 472 1.38 6.11 -0.32
C THR A 472 0.32 5.19 0.33
N LYS A 473 0.20 3.94 -0.11
CA LYS A 473 -0.68 2.96 0.54
C LYS A 473 -0.26 2.72 1.99
N GLN A 474 1.05 2.68 2.31
CA GLN A 474 1.51 2.58 3.71
C GLN A 474 1.13 3.81 4.53
N VAL A 475 1.21 5.01 3.94
CA VAL A 475 0.73 6.24 4.58
C VAL A 475 -0.77 6.14 4.89
N VAL A 476 -1.58 5.63 3.96
CA VAL A 476 -3.03 5.41 4.17
C VAL A 476 -3.27 4.41 5.30
N ARG A 477 -2.51 3.32 5.38
CA ARG A 477 -2.65 2.34 6.47
C ARG A 477 -2.28 2.91 7.83
N LEU A 478 -1.17 3.66 7.91
CA LEU A 478 -0.81 4.39 9.12
C LEU A 478 -1.90 5.41 9.50
N LEU A 479 -2.43 6.14 8.53
CA LEU A 479 -3.52 7.09 8.74
C LEU A 479 -4.75 6.39 9.32
N LYS A 480 -5.21 5.29 8.71
CA LYS A 480 -6.35 4.49 9.20
C LYS A 480 -6.13 4.04 10.64
N LYS A 481 -4.92 3.58 10.99
CA LYS A 481 -4.57 3.21 12.37
C LYS A 481 -4.67 4.41 13.32
N VAL A 482 -4.09 5.55 12.94
CA VAL A 482 -4.03 6.77 13.75
C VAL A 482 -5.41 7.37 14.04
N ILE A 483 -6.34 7.26 13.08
CA ILE A 483 -7.72 7.77 13.23
C ILE A 483 -8.70 6.71 13.79
N GLY A 484 -8.26 5.47 13.99
CA GLY A 484 -9.10 4.37 14.47
C GLY A 484 -10.10 3.85 13.44
N ALA A 485 -9.74 3.87 12.15
CA ALA A 485 -10.56 3.39 11.03
C ALA A 485 -10.12 2.03 10.46
N ASN A 486 -9.19 1.34 11.12
CA ASN A 486 -8.81 -0.02 10.74
C ASN A 486 -9.99 -0.97 10.88
N LEU A 487 -10.15 -1.83 9.89
CA LEU A 487 -11.18 -2.85 9.86
C LEU A 487 -10.64 -4.15 10.43
N THR A 488 -11.51 -4.89 11.12
CA THR A 488 -11.20 -6.29 11.45
C THR A 488 -11.26 -7.10 10.17
N ARG A 489 -10.19 -7.86 9.90
CA ARG A 489 -10.13 -8.78 8.77
C ARG A 489 -10.51 -10.18 9.22
N TYR A 490 -11.27 -10.87 8.37
CA TYR A 490 -11.64 -12.27 8.50
C TYR A 490 -11.04 -13.08 7.35
N PRO A 491 -10.48 -14.28 7.61
CA PRO A 491 -10.24 -14.89 8.92
C PRO A 491 -9.30 -14.05 9.81
N LYS A 492 -9.52 -14.11 11.13
CA LYS A 492 -8.67 -13.40 12.12
C LYS A 492 -7.30 -14.07 12.18
N GLN A 493 -6.24 -13.28 12.33
CA GLN A 493 -4.84 -13.73 12.41
C GLN A 493 -4.23 -13.53 13.80
#